data_AF-A0A6F7WFZ4-F1
#
_entry.id   AF-A0A6F7WFZ4-F1
#
_cell.length_a   1.000
_cell.length_b   1.000
_cell.length_c   1.000
_cell.angle_alpha   90.00
_cell.angle_beta   90.00
_cell.angle_gamma   90.00
#
_symmetry.space_group_name_H-M   'P 1'
#
loop_
_entity.id
_entity.type
_entity.pdbx_description
1 polymer ?
#
loop_
_entity_poly.entity_id
_entity_poly.type
_entity_poly.pdbx_seq_one_letter_code
_entity_poly.pdbx_strand_id
1 'polypeptide(L)'
;ASGGPTSAPSDPPGPTGPPALREGDSGPEVAELQKRLSQLLLYIGAADGEYDAGVRRVVSSYQDQHDITGDPDGVYGENTRRDLESRTREP
;
A
#
# COMPACT_ATOMS: atom_id res chain seq x y z
N ALA A 1 -13.76 13.76 38.09
CA ALA A 1 -12.44 14.18 37.59
C ALA A 1 -12.31 13.69 36.17
N SER A 2 -12.23 14.61 35.22
CA SER A 2 -12.05 14.35 33.80
C SER A 2 -10.55 14.31 33.50
N GLY A 3 -10.09 13.31 32.76
CA GLY A 3 -8.73 13.23 32.21
C GLY A 3 -8.80 12.46 30.90
N GLY A 4 -8.73 13.19 29.79
CA GLY A 4 -9.01 12.70 28.45
C GLY A 4 -7.85 11.97 27.76
N PRO A 5 -8.10 11.33 26.61
CA PRO A 5 -7.04 10.86 25.74
C PRO A 5 -6.46 12.03 24.94
N THR A 6 -5.19 12.35 25.19
CA THR A 6 -4.27 12.98 24.23
C THR A 6 -3.68 11.83 23.40
N SER A 7 -3.45 11.85 22.09
CA SER A 7 -3.43 12.89 21.07
C SER A 7 -3.90 12.21 19.77
N ALA A 8 -4.87 12.78 19.06
CA ALA A 8 -5.00 12.50 17.63
C ALA A 8 -4.14 13.55 16.91
N PRO A 9 -3.16 13.18 16.08
CA PRO A 9 -2.61 14.17 15.17
C PRO A 9 -3.74 14.59 14.23
N SER A 10 -3.98 15.89 14.17
CA SER A 10 -4.87 16.50 13.20
C SER A 10 -4.28 16.26 11.81
N ASP A 11 -4.76 15.25 11.10
CA ASP A 11 -4.50 15.12 9.67
C ASP A 11 -5.19 16.30 8.95
N PRO A 12 -4.48 17.05 8.09
CA PRO A 12 -5.14 17.96 7.14
C PRO A 12 -6.12 17.16 6.27
N PRO A 13 -7.09 17.79 5.57
CA PRO A 13 -7.93 17.06 4.64
C PRO A 13 -7.03 16.38 3.60
N GLY A 14 -6.79 15.09 3.81
CA GLY A 14 -5.94 14.27 2.97
C GLY A 14 -6.56 14.14 1.58
N PRO A 15 -5.78 13.71 0.59
CA PRO A 15 -6.31 13.38 -0.74
C PRO A 15 -7.53 12.45 -0.57
N THR A 16 -8.60 12.70 -1.33
CA THR A 16 -9.88 11.97 -1.27
C THR A 16 -9.79 10.49 -1.71
N GLY A 17 -8.56 9.96 -1.85
CA GLY A 17 -8.29 8.58 -2.22
C GLY A 17 -8.12 7.67 -1.00
N PRO A 18 -8.02 6.34 -1.22
CA PRO A 18 -7.73 5.41 -0.15
C PRO A 18 -6.38 5.75 0.49
N PRO A 19 -6.20 5.53 1.81
CA PRO A 19 -4.92 5.77 2.47
C PRO A 19 -3.80 4.98 1.81
N ALA A 20 -2.58 5.51 1.84
CA ALA A 20 -1.40 4.78 1.39
C ALA A 20 -1.14 3.58 2.31
N LEU A 21 -0.70 2.45 1.75
CA LEU A 21 -0.35 1.26 2.53
C LEU A 21 1.17 1.15 2.69
N ARG A 22 1.63 0.75 3.87
CA ARG A 22 3.04 0.62 4.23
C ARG A 22 3.28 -0.56 5.16
N GLU A 23 4.56 -0.88 5.38
CA GLU A 23 4.97 -1.95 6.29
C GLU A 23 4.32 -1.79 7.68
N GLY A 24 3.71 -2.88 8.17
CA GLY A 24 2.96 -2.93 9.42
C GLY A 24 1.45 -2.69 9.28
N ASP A 25 0.97 -2.22 8.13
CA ASP A 25 -0.46 -2.15 7.85
C ASP A 25 -1.03 -3.56 7.61
N SER A 26 -2.34 -3.72 7.86
CA SER A 26 -3.03 -4.97 7.60
C SER A 26 -4.49 -4.73 7.24
N GLY A 27 -5.08 -5.61 6.45
CA GLY A 27 -6.50 -5.53 6.09
C GLY A 27 -6.81 -5.94 4.65
N PRO A 28 -8.08 -5.80 4.23
CA PRO A 28 -8.52 -6.19 2.91
C PRO A 28 -7.82 -5.42 1.78
N GLU A 29 -7.44 -4.16 2.00
CA GLU A 29 -6.73 -3.34 1.02
C GLU A 29 -5.30 -3.87 0.76
N VAL A 30 -4.65 -4.42 1.79
CA VAL A 30 -3.34 -5.09 1.64
C VAL A 30 -3.51 -6.41 0.89
N ALA A 31 -4.57 -7.17 1.19
CA ALA A 31 -4.86 -8.41 0.47
C ALA A 31 -5.14 -8.13 -1.02
N GLU A 32 -5.83 -7.04 -1.32
CA GLU A 32 -6.05 -6.59 -2.70
C GLU A 32 -4.72 -6.26 -3.40
N LEU A 33 -3.85 -5.47 -2.76
CA LEU A 33 -2.51 -5.18 -3.26
C LEU A 33 -1.73 -6.47 -3.56
N GLN A 34 -1.68 -7.41 -2.62
CA GLN A 34 -1.00 -8.69 -2.78
C GLN A 34 -1.56 -9.47 -3.98
N LYS A 35 -2.90 -9.55 -4.15
CA LYS A 35 -3.53 -10.21 -5.30
C LYS A 35 -3.16 -9.53 -6.62
N ARG A 36 -3.12 -8.19 -6.67
CA ARG A 36 -2.70 -7.45 -7.88
C ARG A 36 -1.24 -7.73 -8.22
N LEU A 37 -0.34 -7.72 -7.23
CA LEU A 37 1.07 -8.11 -7.44
C LEU A 37 1.21 -9.55 -7.92
N SER A 38 0.36 -10.48 -7.45
CA SER A 38 0.34 -11.86 -7.94
C SER A 38 -0.13 -11.99 -9.39
N GLN A 39 -1.04 -11.13 -9.88
CA GLN A 39 -1.43 -11.11 -11.30
C GLN A 39 -0.24 -10.80 -12.22
N LEU A 40 0.75 -10.06 -11.73
CA LEU A 40 1.98 -9.73 -12.44
C LEU A 40 3.12 -10.72 -12.16
N LEU A 41 2.86 -11.82 -11.45
CA LEU A 41 3.85 -12.81 -10.99
C LEU A 41 4.96 -12.22 -10.11
N LEU A 42 4.72 -11.07 -9.48
CA LEU A 42 5.67 -10.39 -8.60
C LEU A 42 5.58 -10.87 -7.14
N TYR A 43 4.45 -11.46 -6.77
CA TYR A 43 4.19 -11.96 -5.43
C TYR A 43 3.64 -13.39 -5.47
N ILE A 44 4.38 -14.32 -4.86
CA ILE A 44 4.07 -15.77 -4.83
C ILE A 44 3.46 -16.17 -3.46
N GLY A 45 3.45 -15.25 -2.49
CA GLY A 45 2.88 -15.49 -1.17
C GLY A 45 1.35 -15.54 -1.16
N ALA A 46 0.79 -15.88 0.00
CA ALA A 46 -0.65 -15.78 0.20
C ALA A 46 -1.06 -14.31 0.28
N ALA A 47 -2.25 -13.99 -0.24
CA ALA A 47 -2.88 -12.69 -0.03
C ALA A 47 -3.58 -12.66 1.33
N ASP A 48 -2.78 -12.72 2.40
CA ASP A 48 -3.23 -12.78 3.80
C ASP A 48 -3.61 -11.40 4.38
N GLY A 49 -3.32 -10.33 3.65
CA GLY A 49 -3.60 -8.98 4.08
C GLY A 49 -2.59 -8.41 5.08
N GLU A 50 -1.40 -8.98 5.20
CA GLU A 50 -0.31 -8.42 6.02
C GLU A 50 0.73 -7.70 5.15
N TYR A 51 0.99 -6.42 5.44
CA TYR A 51 2.00 -5.66 4.72
C TYR A 51 3.34 -5.84 5.43
N ASP A 52 3.98 -6.98 5.20
CA ASP A 52 5.27 -7.30 5.81
C ASP A 52 6.45 -6.71 5.01
N ALA A 53 7.67 -6.97 5.50
CA ALA A 53 8.90 -6.56 4.82
C ALA A 53 9.07 -7.22 3.43
N GLY A 54 8.42 -8.35 3.17
CA GLY A 54 8.37 -9.02 1.88
C GLY A 54 7.54 -8.22 0.88
N VAL A 55 6.30 -7.87 1.25
CA VAL A 55 5.41 -7.01 0.45
C VAL A 55 6.07 -5.66 0.18
N ARG A 56 6.68 -5.03 1.19
CA ARG A 56 7.43 -3.78 1.02
C ARG A 56 8.53 -3.89 -0.04
N ARG A 57 9.34 -4.95 -0.01
CA ARG A 57 10.39 -5.15 -1.03
C ARG A 57 9.82 -5.33 -2.43
N VAL A 58 8.72 -6.07 -2.57
CA VAL A 58 8.06 -6.24 -3.86
C VAL A 58 7.54 -4.91 -4.39
N VAL A 59 6.91 -4.09 -3.54
CA VAL A 59 6.43 -2.75 -3.93
C VAL A 59 7.57 -1.82 -4.30
N SER A 60 8.65 -1.79 -3.50
CA SER A 60 9.87 -1.03 -3.82
C SER A 60 10.46 -1.44 -5.18
N SER A 61 10.57 -2.74 -5.43
CA SER A 61 11.10 -3.27 -6.69
C SER A 61 10.18 -2.96 -7.87
N TYR A 62 8.86 -2.96 -7.64
CA TYR A 62 7.87 -2.56 -8.64
C TYR A 62 8.01 -1.08 -8.99
N GLN A 63 8.16 -0.20 -7.98
CA GLN A 63 8.36 1.23 -8.19
C GLN A 63 9.60 1.51 -9.03
N ASP A 64 10.73 0.85 -8.73
CA ASP A 64 11.97 0.97 -9.48
C ASP A 64 11.82 0.49 -10.94
N GLN A 65 11.24 -0.70 -11.15
CA GLN A 65 11.03 -1.27 -12.49
C GLN A 65 10.12 -0.44 -13.40
N HIS A 66 9.24 0.36 -12.81
CA HIS A 66 8.24 1.16 -13.53
C HIS A 66 8.52 2.67 -13.46
N ASP A 67 9.71 3.08 -13.00
CA ASP A 67 10.13 4.47 -12.86
C ASP A 67 9.11 5.34 -12.08
N ILE A 68 8.43 4.74 -11.09
CA ILE A 68 7.39 5.40 -10.30
C ILE A 68 8.07 6.30 -9.27
N THR A 69 7.74 7.59 -9.31
CA THR A 69 8.24 8.61 -8.38
C THR A 69 7.09 9.29 -7.65
N GLY A 70 7.39 9.95 -6.52
CA GLY A 70 6.41 10.69 -5.72
C GLY A 70 5.81 9.90 -4.55
N ASP A 71 5.97 8.58 -4.52
CA ASP A 71 5.69 7.75 -3.36
C ASP A 71 7.00 7.35 -2.65
N PRO A 72 7.01 7.21 -1.31
CA PRO A 72 8.18 6.65 -0.61
C PRO A 72 8.47 5.20 -1.02
N ASP A 73 9.73 4.80 -0.90
CA ASP A 73 10.20 3.44 -1.21
C ASP A 73 9.39 2.36 -0.48
N GLY A 74 8.77 1.47 -1.25
CA GLY A 74 7.96 0.39 -0.72
C GLY A 74 6.66 0.84 -0.05
N VAL A 75 6.20 2.06 -0.30
CA VAL A 75 4.88 2.54 0.13
C VAL A 75 3.93 2.51 -1.06
N TYR A 76 2.80 1.82 -0.92
CA TYR A 76 1.75 1.78 -1.93
C TYR A 76 0.87 3.04 -1.85
N GLY A 77 1.43 4.15 -2.34
CA GLY A 77 0.80 5.46 -2.43
C GLY A 77 -0.03 5.65 -3.70
N GLU A 78 -0.49 6.87 -3.95
CA GLU A 78 -1.39 7.18 -5.08
C GLU A 78 -0.77 6.83 -6.44
N ASN A 79 0.52 7.13 -6.64
CA ASN A 79 1.17 6.93 -7.94
C ASN A 79 1.37 5.45 -8.22
N THR A 80 1.86 4.71 -7.22
CA THR A 80 2.07 3.26 -7.27
C THR A 80 0.74 2.53 -7.46
N ARG A 81 -0.31 2.99 -6.75
CA ARG A 81 -1.67 2.45 -6.88
C ARG A 81 -2.21 2.62 -8.29
N ARG A 82 -2.19 3.84 -8.83
CA ARG A 82 -2.68 4.12 -10.18
C ARG A 82 -1.98 3.26 -11.23
N ASP A 83 -0.66 3.16 -11.16
CA ASP A 83 0.10 2.38 -12.13
C ASP A 83 -0.21 0.87 -12.01
N LEU A 84 -0.19 0.31 -10.81
CA LEU A 84 -0.49 -1.12 -10.57
C LEU A 84 -1.93 -1.48 -10.98
N GLU A 85 -2.90 -0.64 -10.63
CA GLU A 85 -4.31 -0.84 -10.99
C GLU A 85 -4.54 -0.76 -12.50
N SER A 86 -3.80 0.08 -13.23
CA SER A 86 -3.92 0.17 -14.69
C SER A 86 -3.43 -1.09 -15.43
N ARG A 87 -2.56 -1.88 -14.79
CA ARG A 87 -1.94 -3.09 -15.35
C ARG A 87 -2.61 -4.38 -14.87
N THR A 88 -3.47 -4.28 -13.86
CA THR A 88 -4.13 -5.41 -13.23
C THR A 88 -5.64 -5.27 -13.32
N ARG A 89 -6.37 -6.33 -12.99
CA ARG A 89 -7.82 -6.25 -12.82
C ARG A 89 -8.14 -6.16 -11.34
N GLU A 90 -9.28 -5.57 -11.02
CA GLU A 90 -9.83 -5.64 -9.67
C GLU A 90 -10.03 -7.13 -9.29
N PRO A 91 -9.39 -7.61 -8.21
CA PRO A 91 -9.34 -9.03 -7.87
C PRO A 91 -10.54 -9.55 -7.07
#